data_AF-A0A969P181-F1
#
_entry.id   AF-A0A969P181-F1
#
_cell.length_a   1.000
_cell.length_b   1.000
_cell.length_c   1.000
_cell.angle_alpha   90.00
_cell.angle_beta   90.00
_cell.angle_gamma   90.00
#
_symmetry.space_group_name_H-M   'P 1'
#
loop_
_entity.id
_entity.type
_entity.pdbx_description
1 polymer ?
#
loop_
_entity_poly.entity_id
_entity_poly.type
_entity_poly.pdbx_seq_one_letter_code
_entity_poly.pdbx_strand_id
1 'polypeptide(L)'
;MNIPELPYTPRARKILDVALREATLRPTNSVNPDHLLLALLQVRKHYAVTVLEAMGVDINHLYESLTIQLPPSGTSAQSFPPLGEDLERVLRYALKEATHLGDTQIDAHHLLLGLLYEEQGRAATMLQSAGLTLYDVRQQVLAQEKPAKRQQRQSGQLPLPSPYFFVPLGAMIISGILLWMGMDSAWMRPLVMIFVIGGWITSLCIHEFGHALTAYLGGDQSVRDAGYLTLNPLRYTHPVLSILLPLLFLFMGGIGLPGGAVYINPYALKNDLWRSFVSAAGPLGTILFTICIVWPFFLDWTAFATEANIGFWSALAFLCFLQVTALFFNLIPLPPLDGFGIVAPWLPETIRMQAYRFGNVILLLLIFLLWQGGPVTDAFWTEIIRVVDLLNIPLPLVGVAMDYFRIF
;
A
#
# COMPACT_ATOMS: atom_id res chain seq x y z
N MET A 1 14.08 -17.75 1.11
CA MET A 1 14.44 -17.95 -0.31
C MET A 1 14.97 -16.62 -0.79
N ASN A 2 16.23 -16.51 -1.22
CA ASN A 2 16.98 -15.24 -1.20
C ASN A 2 16.67 -14.26 -2.36
N ILE A 3 15.48 -14.28 -2.97
CA ILE A 3 15.08 -13.12 -3.79
C ILE A 3 14.79 -11.97 -2.82
N PRO A 4 15.37 -10.77 -3.00
CA PRO A 4 15.07 -9.61 -2.19
C PRO A 4 13.56 -9.35 -2.17
N GLU A 5 12.99 -8.97 -1.01
CA GLU A 5 11.58 -8.59 -0.94
C GLU A 5 11.37 -7.22 -1.60
N LEU A 6 11.28 -7.22 -2.92
CA LEU A 6 10.93 -6.06 -3.75
C LEU A 6 9.56 -6.28 -4.41
N PRO A 7 8.87 -5.19 -4.80
CA PRO A 7 7.54 -5.29 -5.39
C PRO A 7 7.65 -5.78 -6.84
N TYR A 8 7.62 -7.09 -7.07
CA TYR A 8 7.65 -7.67 -8.42
C TYR A 8 6.25 -7.98 -8.96
N THR A 9 6.06 -7.81 -10.27
CA THR A 9 4.89 -8.40 -10.94
C THR A 9 4.97 -9.93 -10.91
N PRO A 10 3.84 -10.67 -11.06
CA PRO A 10 3.87 -12.13 -11.19
C PRO A 10 4.76 -12.62 -12.33
N ARG A 11 4.91 -11.82 -13.39
CA ARG A 11 5.79 -12.13 -14.54
C ARG A 11 7.25 -11.96 -14.20
N ALA A 12 7.64 -10.83 -13.59
CA ALA A 12 9.01 -10.61 -13.13
C ALA A 12 9.44 -11.67 -12.11
N ARG A 13 8.55 -12.03 -11.17
CA ARG A 13 8.82 -13.13 -10.23
C ARG A 13 9.07 -14.45 -10.95
N LYS A 14 8.26 -14.79 -11.96
CA LYS A 14 8.48 -15.99 -12.78
C LYS A 14 9.84 -15.95 -13.50
N ILE A 15 10.28 -14.81 -14.02
CA ILE A 15 11.59 -14.67 -14.66
C ILE A 15 12.72 -14.92 -13.65
N LEU A 16 12.62 -14.38 -12.43
CA LEU A 16 13.59 -14.61 -11.37
C LEU A 16 13.65 -16.07 -10.92
N ASP A 17 12.49 -16.73 -10.81
CA ASP A 17 12.42 -18.15 -10.49
C ASP A 17 13.10 -19.01 -11.57
N VAL A 18 12.95 -18.63 -12.84
CA VAL A 18 13.66 -19.28 -13.95
C VAL A 18 15.16 -19.02 -13.86
N ALA A 19 15.59 -17.79 -13.58
CA ALA A 19 17.01 -17.45 -13.40
C ALA A 19 17.67 -18.26 -12.27
N LEU A 20 16.97 -18.46 -11.15
CA LEU A 20 17.41 -19.30 -10.04
C LEU A 20 17.62 -20.75 -10.47
N ARG A 21 16.70 -21.31 -11.26
CA ARG A 21 16.82 -22.68 -11.79
C ARG A 21 17.95 -22.81 -12.81
N GLU A 22 18.14 -21.81 -13.66
CA GLU A 22 19.24 -21.82 -14.63
C GLU A 22 20.62 -21.78 -13.93
N ALA A 23 20.71 -21.14 -12.76
CA ALA A 23 21.91 -21.17 -11.93
C ALA A 23 22.17 -22.55 -11.30
N THR A 24 21.13 -23.33 -10.92
CA THR A 24 21.35 -24.69 -10.37
C THR A 24 21.80 -25.71 -11.41
N LEU A 25 21.55 -25.43 -12.68
CA LEU A 25 21.97 -26.29 -13.79
C LEU A 25 23.42 -26.06 -14.21
N ARG A 26 24.12 -25.06 -13.67
CA ARG A 26 25.48 -24.69 -14.10
C ARG A 26 26.45 -24.70 -12.91
N PRO A 27 27.75 -24.93 -13.16
CA PRO A 27 28.79 -24.86 -12.13
C PRO A 27 29.04 -23.40 -11.71
N THR A 28 28.10 -22.79 -10.99
CA THR A 28 28.20 -21.44 -10.43
C THR A 28 27.98 -21.45 -8.92
N ASN A 29 28.69 -20.56 -8.21
CA ASN A 29 28.54 -20.39 -6.76
C ASN A 29 27.51 -19.32 -6.40
N SER A 30 27.01 -18.56 -7.39
CA SER A 30 26.04 -17.49 -7.21
C SER A 30 25.13 -17.32 -8.43
N VAL A 31 23.95 -16.75 -8.20
CA VAL A 31 23.05 -16.32 -9.28
C VAL A 31 23.51 -14.96 -9.80
N ASN A 32 24.05 -14.96 -11.01
CA ASN A 32 24.60 -13.77 -11.68
C ASN A 32 23.63 -13.16 -12.72
N PRO A 33 23.87 -11.91 -13.18
CA PRO A 33 23.09 -11.23 -14.22
C PRO A 33 22.88 -12.05 -15.51
N ASP A 34 23.82 -12.91 -15.87
CA ASP A 34 23.73 -13.76 -17.05
C ASP A 34 22.56 -14.75 -16.98
N HIS A 35 22.29 -15.31 -15.81
CA HIS A 35 21.13 -16.20 -15.61
C HIS A 35 19.82 -15.41 -15.70
N LEU A 36 19.82 -14.15 -15.24
CA LEU A 36 18.68 -13.26 -15.37
C LEU A 36 18.41 -12.93 -16.84
N LEU A 37 19.44 -12.58 -17.62
CA LEU A 37 19.29 -12.34 -19.04
C LEU A 37 18.82 -13.59 -19.78
N LEU A 38 19.39 -14.76 -19.47
CA LEU A 38 18.97 -16.03 -20.08
C LEU A 38 17.49 -16.34 -19.79
N ALA A 39 17.06 -16.16 -18.53
CA ALA A 39 15.66 -16.34 -18.14
C ALA A 39 14.72 -15.34 -18.83
N LEU A 40 15.14 -14.09 -18.98
CA LEU A 40 14.39 -13.06 -19.69
C LEU A 40 14.22 -13.41 -21.18
N LEU A 41 15.25 -13.96 -21.82
CA LEU A 41 15.17 -14.40 -23.23
C LEU A 41 14.37 -15.70 -23.39
N GLN A 42 14.34 -16.57 -22.36
CA GLN A 42 13.59 -17.82 -22.37
C GLN A 42 12.08 -17.59 -22.18
N VAL A 43 11.67 -16.65 -21.32
CA VAL A 43 10.26 -16.35 -21.04
C VAL A 43 9.70 -15.40 -22.10
N ARG A 44 9.39 -15.90 -23.29
CA ARG A 44 9.01 -15.07 -24.47
C ARG A 44 7.80 -14.14 -24.31
N LYS A 45 6.85 -14.45 -23.41
CA LYS A 45 5.57 -13.71 -23.29
C LYS A 45 5.64 -12.55 -22.28
N HIS A 46 6.54 -11.58 -22.52
CA HIS A 46 6.61 -10.38 -21.70
C HIS A 46 7.15 -9.17 -22.46
N TYR A 47 6.92 -7.98 -21.90
CA TYR A 47 7.15 -6.72 -22.58
C TYR A 47 8.62 -6.44 -22.95
N ALA A 48 9.59 -6.92 -22.15
CA ALA A 48 11.00 -6.76 -22.50
C ALA A 48 11.39 -7.43 -23.84
N VAL A 49 10.80 -8.58 -24.18
CA VAL A 49 11.03 -9.25 -25.47
C VAL A 49 10.45 -8.40 -26.59
N THR A 50 9.25 -7.85 -26.41
CA THR A 50 8.62 -6.95 -27.39
C THR A 50 9.47 -5.70 -27.64
N VAL A 51 10.09 -5.13 -26.60
CA VAL A 51 11.01 -3.99 -26.73
C VAL A 51 12.25 -4.38 -27.53
N LEU A 52 12.87 -5.52 -27.21
CA LEU A 52 14.05 -6.04 -27.91
C LEU A 52 13.75 -6.32 -29.39
N GLU A 53 12.64 -7.02 -29.69
CA GLU A 53 12.20 -7.31 -31.06
C GLU A 53 11.92 -6.03 -31.85
N ALA A 54 11.30 -5.03 -31.22
CA ALA A 54 11.03 -3.75 -31.86
C ALA A 54 12.30 -2.93 -32.12
N MET A 55 13.40 -3.23 -31.42
CA MET A 55 14.73 -2.67 -31.67
C MET A 55 15.54 -3.50 -32.69
N GLY A 56 14.92 -4.53 -33.30
CA GLY A 56 15.55 -5.37 -34.32
C GLY A 56 16.46 -6.46 -33.76
N VAL A 57 16.40 -6.75 -32.46
CA VAL A 57 17.20 -7.80 -31.83
C VAL A 57 16.57 -9.17 -32.09
N ASP A 58 17.34 -10.08 -32.70
CA ASP A 58 16.96 -11.48 -32.81
C ASP A 58 17.16 -12.19 -31.46
N ILE A 59 16.04 -12.43 -30.78
CA ILE A 59 16.00 -13.06 -29.46
C ILE A 59 16.56 -14.49 -29.48
N ASN A 60 16.37 -15.24 -30.58
CA ASN A 60 16.89 -16.60 -30.68
C ASN A 60 18.41 -16.58 -30.80
N HIS A 61 18.93 -15.74 -31.69
CA HIS A 61 20.37 -15.58 -31.86
C HIS A 61 21.04 -15.09 -30.57
N LEU A 62 20.42 -14.13 -29.86
CA LEU A 62 20.93 -13.61 -28.59
C LEU A 62 20.93 -14.69 -27.50
N TYR A 63 19.85 -15.48 -27.41
CA TYR A 63 19.75 -16.61 -26.47
C TYR A 63 20.81 -17.69 -26.74
N GLU A 64 21.01 -18.07 -28.00
CA GLU A 64 22.02 -19.05 -28.41
C GLU A 64 23.43 -18.55 -28.11
N SER A 65 23.72 -17.28 -28.43
CA SER A 65 25.00 -16.64 -28.17
C SER A 65 25.34 -16.64 -26.67
N LEU A 66 24.37 -16.32 -25.81
CA LEU A 66 24.56 -16.37 -24.35
C LEU A 66 24.80 -17.79 -23.86
N THR A 67 24.04 -18.75 -24.39
CA THR A 67 24.11 -20.14 -23.98
C THR A 67 25.48 -20.75 -24.30
N ILE A 68 26.08 -20.39 -25.44
CA ILE A 68 27.41 -20.84 -25.84
C ILE A 68 28.51 -20.28 -24.93
N GLN A 69 28.35 -19.03 -24.46
CA GLN A 69 29.32 -18.39 -23.58
C GLN A 69 29.23 -18.84 -22.12
N LEU A 70 28.08 -19.36 -21.71
CA LEU A 70 27.88 -19.88 -20.38
C LEU A 70 28.45 -21.30 -20.25
N PRO A 71 28.90 -21.70 -19.04
CA PRO A 71 29.27 -23.08 -18.78
C PRO A 71 28.14 -24.04 -19.18
N PRO A 72 28.47 -25.21 -19.76
CA PRO A 72 27.46 -26.17 -20.18
C PRO A 72 26.59 -26.60 -19.00
N SER A 73 25.30 -26.78 -19.27
CA SER A 73 24.37 -27.29 -18.26
C SER A 73 24.79 -28.69 -17.83
N GLY A 74 24.99 -28.88 -16.53
CA GLY A 74 25.31 -30.14 -15.88
C GLY A 74 24.17 -30.68 -15.04
N THR A 75 24.47 -31.66 -14.19
CA THR A 75 23.50 -32.24 -13.25
C THR A 75 23.05 -31.17 -12.25
N SER A 76 21.74 -31.05 -12.01
CA SER A 76 21.20 -30.02 -11.11
C SER A 76 21.83 -30.11 -9.72
N ALA A 77 22.36 -29.00 -9.23
CA ALA A 77 22.78 -28.87 -7.84
C ALA A 77 21.60 -29.15 -6.88
N GLN A 78 21.85 -29.80 -5.75
CA GLN A 78 20.82 -30.14 -4.75
C GLN A 78 20.26 -28.91 -4.01
N SER A 79 20.92 -27.75 -4.09
CA SER A 79 20.52 -26.51 -3.43
C SER A 79 20.67 -25.29 -4.34
N PHE A 80 19.86 -24.26 -4.12
CA PHE A 80 19.95 -23.00 -4.87
C PHE A 80 21.17 -22.19 -4.38
N PRO A 81 22.05 -21.73 -5.29
CA PRO A 81 23.12 -20.82 -4.92
C PRO A 81 22.53 -19.48 -4.44
N PRO A 82 23.25 -18.75 -3.56
CA PRO A 82 22.85 -17.40 -3.16
C PRO A 82 22.85 -16.44 -4.36
N LEU A 83 22.16 -15.29 -4.25
CA LEU A 83 22.30 -14.23 -5.25
C LEU A 83 23.72 -13.65 -5.20
N GLY A 84 24.28 -13.36 -6.39
CA GLY A 84 25.53 -12.61 -6.51
C GLY A 84 25.30 -11.12 -6.26
N GLU A 85 26.34 -10.42 -5.79
CA GLU A 85 26.29 -8.97 -5.50
C GLU A 85 25.90 -8.14 -6.73
N ASP A 86 26.36 -8.56 -7.91
CA ASP A 86 26.06 -7.94 -9.21
C ASP A 86 24.56 -8.03 -9.54
N LEU A 87 23.95 -9.20 -9.34
CA LEU A 87 22.52 -9.37 -9.55
C LEU A 87 21.70 -8.54 -8.55
N GLU A 88 22.11 -8.47 -7.28
CA GLU A 88 21.43 -7.58 -6.33
C GLU A 88 21.49 -6.11 -6.77
N ARG A 89 22.62 -5.69 -7.34
CA ARG A 89 22.78 -4.33 -7.88
C ARG A 89 21.84 -4.10 -9.06
N VAL A 90 21.76 -5.05 -9.98
CA VAL A 90 20.81 -5.03 -11.11
C VAL A 90 19.36 -4.93 -10.62
N LEU A 91 18.97 -5.67 -9.58
CA LEU A 91 17.62 -5.59 -9.02
C LEU A 91 17.33 -4.23 -8.37
N ARG A 92 18.32 -3.62 -7.72
CA ARG A 92 18.22 -2.24 -7.21
C ARG A 92 18.07 -1.23 -8.35
N TYR A 93 18.79 -1.40 -9.46
CA TYR A 93 18.61 -0.56 -10.64
C TYR A 93 17.27 -0.78 -11.33
N ALA A 94 16.77 -2.01 -11.38
CA ALA A 94 15.44 -2.31 -11.89
C ALA A 94 14.35 -1.64 -11.04
N LEU A 95 14.50 -1.61 -9.72
CA LEU A 95 13.61 -0.85 -8.82
C LEU A 95 13.68 0.66 -9.08
N LYS A 96 14.90 1.20 -9.26
CA LYS A 96 15.11 2.61 -9.60
C LYS A 96 14.46 2.96 -10.93
N GLU A 97 14.53 2.08 -11.91
CA GLU A 97 13.92 2.29 -13.21
C GLU A 97 12.39 2.15 -13.18
N ALA A 98 11.87 1.18 -12.43
CA ALA A 98 10.43 1.08 -12.17
C ALA A 98 9.89 2.38 -11.55
N THR A 99 10.62 2.91 -10.56
CA THR A 99 10.34 4.20 -9.95
C THR A 99 10.36 5.34 -10.98
N HIS A 100 11.40 5.41 -11.80
CA HIS A 100 11.58 6.46 -12.80
C HIS A 100 10.50 6.41 -13.90
N LEU A 101 10.04 5.20 -14.23
CA LEU A 101 8.94 4.96 -15.17
C LEU A 101 7.56 5.06 -14.52
N GLY A 102 7.48 5.34 -13.21
CA GLY A 102 6.21 5.51 -12.49
C GLY A 102 5.46 4.20 -12.22
N ASP A 103 6.14 3.06 -12.37
CA ASP A 103 5.57 1.75 -12.10
C ASP A 103 5.78 1.35 -10.63
N THR A 104 4.72 0.92 -9.97
CA THR A 104 4.73 0.48 -8.56
C THR A 104 5.34 -0.91 -8.36
N GLN A 105 5.52 -1.66 -9.45
CA GLN A 105 6.09 -2.98 -9.44
C GLN A 105 7.17 -3.12 -10.53
N ILE A 106 8.24 -3.85 -10.20
CA ILE A 106 9.29 -4.26 -11.13
C ILE A 106 8.69 -5.31 -12.07
N ASP A 107 8.80 -5.07 -13.38
CA ASP A 107 8.32 -5.95 -14.45
C ASP A 107 9.50 -6.27 -15.38
N ALA A 108 9.30 -7.08 -16.41
CA ALA A 108 10.36 -7.57 -17.28
C ALA A 108 11.23 -6.46 -17.89
N HIS A 109 10.66 -5.34 -18.33
CA HIS A 109 11.41 -4.23 -18.94
C HIS A 109 12.28 -3.48 -17.92
N HIS A 110 11.86 -3.41 -16.66
CA HIS A 110 12.68 -2.87 -15.57
C HIS A 110 13.91 -3.76 -15.32
N LEU A 111 13.73 -5.08 -15.37
CA LEU A 111 14.85 -6.02 -15.25
C LEU A 111 15.83 -5.87 -16.43
N LEU A 112 15.32 -5.71 -17.66
CA LEU A 112 16.14 -5.44 -18.84
C LEU A 112 16.93 -4.13 -18.70
N LEU A 113 16.27 -3.04 -18.29
CA LEU A 113 16.94 -1.76 -18.06
C LEU A 113 17.96 -1.86 -16.93
N GLY A 114 17.64 -2.59 -15.85
CA GLY A 114 18.56 -2.87 -14.75
C GLY A 114 19.83 -3.59 -15.21
N LEU A 115 19.72 -4.56 -16.13
CA LEU A 115 20.88 -5.24 -16.73
C LEU A 115 21.78 -4.27 -17.51
N LEU A 116 21.21 -3.28 -18.18
CA LEU A 116 21.96 -2.28 -18.96
C LEU A 116 22.67 -1.22 -18.11
N TYR A 117 22.33 -1.09 -16.82
CA TYR A 117 23.06 -0.24 -15.88
C TYR A 117 24.40 -0.84 -15.42
N GLU A 118 24.57 -2.15 -15.54
CA GLU A 118 25.79 -2.84 -15.10
C GLU A 118 26.79 -2.97 -16.26
N GLU A 119 27.45 -1.86 -16.60
CA GLU A 119 28.32 -1.74 -17.79
C GLU A 119 29.48 -2.75 -17.85
N GLN A 120 29.88 -3.32 -16.71
CA GLN A 120 31.01 -4.25 -16.62
C GLN A 120 30.59 -5.73 -16.72
N GLY A 121 29.29 -6.02 -16.73
CA GLY A 121 28.76 -7.38 -16.76
C GLY A 121 28.72 -7.97 -18.18
N ARG A 122 28.89 -9.30 -18.29
CA ARG A 122 28.74 -10.03 -19.57
C ARG A 122 27.35 -9.82 -20.18
N ALA A 123 26.29 -9.95 -19.38
CA ALA A 123 24.92 -9.67 -19.81
C ALA A 123 24.77 -8.29 -20.46
N ALA A 124 25.32 -7.24 -19.84
CA ALA A 124 25.27 -5.88 -20.39
C ALA A 124 26.10 -5.75 -21.67
N THR A 125 27.33 -6.29 -21.68
CA THR A 125 28.20 -6.30 -22.87
C THR A 125 27.50 -6.98 -24.04
N MET A 126 26.78 -8.08 -23.80
CA MET A 126 26.07 -8.80 -24.85
C MET A 126 24.88 -8.00 -25.38
N LEU A 127 24.10 -7.38 -24.50
CA LEU A 127 23.02 -6.46 -24.91
C LEU A 127 23.58 -5.27 -25.72
N GLN A 128 24.68 -4.66 -25.28
CA GLN A 128 25.35 -3.57 -25.98
C GLN A 128 25.89 -4.01 -27.35
N SER A 129 26.46 -5.21 -27.45
CA SER A 129 26.92 -5.78 -28.73
C SER A 129 25.77 -6.05 -29.70
N ALA A 130 24.55 -6.25 -29.18
CA ALA A 130 23.33 -6.34 -29.98
C ALA A 130 22.76 -4.96 -30.38
N GLY A 131 23.51 -3.87 -30.14
CA GLY A 131 23.11 -2.51 -30.49
C GLY A 131 22.19 -1.84 -29.46
N LEU A 132 22.03 -2.40 -28.26
CA LEU A 132 21.15 -1.86 -27.24
C LEU A 132 21.92 -0.93 -26.30
N THR A 133 21.50 0.33 -26.24
CA THR A 133 21.94 1.24 -25.18
C THR A 133 20.83 1.43 -24.15
N LEU A 134 21.20 1.75 -22.91
CA LEU A 134 20.24 2.08 -21.85
C LEU A 134 19.28 3.20 -22.29
N TYR A 135 19.80 4.20 -23.00
CA TYR A 135 19.03 5.33 -23.49
C TYR A 135 17.97 4.88 -24.52
N ASP A 136 18.37 4.10 -25.52
CA ASP A 136 17.48 3.70 -26.61
C ASP A 136 16.37 2.75 -26.11
N VAL A 137 16.73 1.80 -25.24
CA VAL A 137 15.75 0.89 -24.63
C VAL A 137 14.75 1.66 -23.78
N ARG A 138 15.20 2.67 -23.02
CA ARG A 138 14.31 3.54 -22.25
C ARG A 138 13.37 4.33 -23.15
N GLN A 139 13.87 4.92 -24.24
CA GLN A 139 13.04 5.64 -25.18
C GLN A 139 11.99 4.73 -25.83
N GLN A 140 12.35 3.51 -26.18
CA GLN A 140 11.43 2.54 -26.77
C GLN A 140 10.32 2.12 -25.80
N VAL A 141 10.69 1.88 -24.53
CA VAL A 141 9.73 1.61 -23.46
C VAL A 141 8.74 2.76 -23.30
N LEU A 142 9.23 4.01 -23.27
CA LEU A 142 8.38 5.21 -23.17
C LEU A 142 7.51 5.42 -24.42
N ALA A 143 8.02 5.10 -25.61
CA ALA A 143 7.30 5.28 -26.87
C ALA A 143 6.12 4.32 -27.02
N GLN A 144 6.23 3.12 -26.47
CA GLN A 144 5.20 2.08 -26.53
C GLN A 144 4.25 2.08 -25.32
N GLU A 145 4.39 3.02 -24.37
CA GLU A 145 3.39 3.22 -23.33
C GLU A 145 2.03 3.60 -23.95
N LYS A 146 0.96 2.92 -23.51
CA LYS A 146 -0.40 3.19 -23.99
C LYS A 146 -0.73 4.70 -23.86
N PRO A 147 -1.31 5.35 -24.89
CA PRO A 147 -1.58 6.80 -24.88
C PRO A 147 -2.43 7.27 -23.69
N ALA A 148 -3.28 6.40 -23.13
CA ALA A 148 -4.05 6.66 -21.92
C ALA A 148 -3.17 6.88 -20.67
N LYS A 149 -2.07 6.12 -20.51
CA LYS A 149 -1.11 6.26 -19.40
C LYS A 149 -0.26 7.52 -19.58
N ARG A 150 0.11 7.83 -20.83
CA ARG A 150 0.89 9.02 -21.22
C ARG A 150 0.11 10.34 -21.01
N GLN A 151 -1.18 10.38 -21.32
CA GLN A 151 -2.04 11.55 -21.05
C GLN A 151 -2.24 11.79 -19.54
N GLN A 152 -2.37 10.72 -18.74
CA GLN A 152 -2.49 10.83 -17.27
C GLN A 152 -1.21 11.37 -16.61
N ARG A 153 -0.03 11.03 -17.12
CA ARG A 153 1.26 11.57 -16.66
C ARG A 153 1.41 13.07 -16.95
N GLN A 154 1.02 13.51 -18.15
CA GLN A 154 1.24 14.89 -18.60
C GLN A 154 0.27 15.90 -17.97
N SER A 155 -0.87 15.46 -17.43
CA SER A 155 -1.97 16.38 -17.18
C SER A 155 -1.87 17.28 -15.94
N GLY A 156 -0.76 17.43 -15.20
CA GLY A 156 -0.55 18.37 -14.06
C GLY A 156 -1.63 18.60 -12.97
N GLN A 157 -2.86 18.13 -13.14
CA GLN A 157 -4.07 18.39 -12.39
C GLN A 157 -4.30 17.17 -11.50
N LEU A 158 -4.61 17.42 -10.24
CA LEU A 158 -5.10 16.37 -9.36
C LEU A 158 -6.35 15.76 -10.00
N PRO A 159 -6.39 14.42 -10.17
CA PRO A 159 -7.56 13.78 -10.74
C PRO A 159 -8.77 13.98 -9.81
N LEU A 160 -9.94 14.18 -10.41
CA LEU A 160 -11.20 14.33 -9.65
C LEU A 160 -11.46 13.11 -8.74
N PRO A 161 -12.19 13.30 -7.62
CA PRO A 161 -12.62 12.18 -6.78
C PRO A 161 -13.33 11.12 -7.62
N SER A 162 -12.95 9.86 -7.44
CA SER A 162 -13.52 8.74 -8.16
C SER A 162 -15.02 8.59 -7.84
N PRO A 163 -15.88 8.21 -8.80
CA PRO A 163 -17.27 7.86 -8.53
C PRO A 163 -17.43 6.83 -7.39
N TYR A 164 -16.45 5.93 -7.22
CA TYR A 164 -16.46 4.92 -6.16
C TYR A 164 -16.31 5.51 -4.74
N PHE A 165 -15.75 6.71 -4.59
CA PHE A 165 -15.69 7.41 -3.30
C PHE A 165 -17.08 7.86 -2.84
N PHE A 166 -17.94 8.25 -3.78
CA PHE A 166 -19.28 8.73 -3.47
C PHE A 166 -20.24 7.61 -3.06
N VAL A 167 -19.89 6.34 -3.29
CA VAL A 167 -20.71 5.19 -2.87
C VAL A 167 -20.79 5.08 -1.34
N PRO A 168 -19.69 4.92 -0.58
CA PRO A 168 -19.74 4.86 0.87
C PRO A 168 -20.22 6.17 1.51
N LEU A 169 -19.84 7.33 0.95
CA LEU A 169 -20.30 8.64 1.42
C LEU A 169 -21.82 8.81 1.22
N GLY A 170 -22.32 8.45 0.04
CA GLY A 170 -23.76 8.47 -0.27
C GLY A 170 -24.55 7.50 0.61
N ALA A 171 -24.02 6.30 0.85
CA ALA A 171 -24.61 5.33 1.77
C ALA A 171 -24.71 5.88 3.19
N MET A 172 -23.67 6.55 3.69
CA MET A 172 -23.67 7.24 4.98
C MET A 172 -24.72 8.35 5.04
N ILE A 173 -24.80 9.22 4.03
CA ILE A 173 -25.76 10.33 4.01
C ILE A 173 -27.21 9.82 3.94
N ILE A 174 -27.50 8.88 3.03
CA ILE A 174 -28.85 8.34 2.84
C ILE A 174 -29.31 7.61 4.11
N SER A 175 -28.48 6.72 4.66
CA SER A 175 -28.82 6.03 5.92
C SER A 175 -28.97 7.00 7.08
N GLY A 176 -28.18 8.07 7.15
CA GLY A 176 -28.31 9.11 8.18
C GLY A 176 -29.64 9.85 8.11
N ILE A 177 -30.08 10.21 6.90
CA ILE A 177 -31.40 10.83 6.69
C ILE A 177 -32.52 9.88 7.11
N LEU A 178 -32.44 8.60 6.74
CA LEU A 178 -33.44 7.60 7.10
C LEU A 178 -33.49 7.33 8.61
N LEU A 179 -32.33 7.30 9.28
CA LEU A 179 -32.24 7.19 10.73
C LEU A 179 -32.81 8.44 11.43
N TRP A 180 -32.59 9.63 10.86
CA TRP A 180 -33.16 10.87 11.38
C TRP A 180 -34.70 10.90 11.26
N MET A 181 -35.24 10.37 10.16
CA MET A 181 -36.68 10.28 9.93
C MET A 181 -37.40 9.28 10.85
N GLY A 182 -36.67 8.47 11.61
CA GLY A 182 -37.24 7.49 12.54
C GLY A 182 -37.96 6.34 11.85
N MET A 183 -37.27 5.69 10.90
CA MET A 183 -37.76 4.46 10.26
C MET A 183 -38.07 3.34 11.26
N ASP A 184 -38.92 2.41 10.84
CA ASP A 184 -39.33 1.24 11.63
C ASP A 184 -38.13 0.49 12.25
N SER A 185 -38.34 -0.06 13.45
CA SER A 185 -37.32 -0.77 14.23
C SER A 185 -36.63 -1.91 13.47
N ALA A 186 -37.32 -2.54 12.51
CA ALA A 186 -36.77 -3.57 11.64
C ALA A 186 -35.58 -3.09 10.79
N TRP A 187 -35.57 -1.81 10.42
CA TRP A 187 -34.52 -1.19 9.59
C TRP A 187 -33.43 -0.51 10.40
N MET A 188 -33.60 -0.35 11.71
CA MET A 188 -32.64 0.36 12.57
C MET A 188 -31.24 -0.25 12.50
N ARG A 189 -31.14 -1.57 12.73
CA ARG A 189 -29.88 -2.33 12.67
C ARG A 189 -29.13 -2.15 11.34
N PRO A 190 -29.71 -2.50 10.17
CA PRO A 190 -29.00 -2.37 8.91
C PRO A 190 -28.65 -0.91 8.57
N LEU A 191 -29.50 0.06 8.93
CA LEU A 191 -29.22 1.47 8.67
C LEU A 191 -28.05 2.00 9.51
N VAL A 192 -28.01 1.68 10.81
CA VAL A 192 -26.88 2.04 11.69
C VAL A 192 -25.58 1.41 11.17
N MET A 193 -25.63 0.15 10.74
CA MET A 193 -24.47 -0.52 10.14
C MET A 193 -24.00 0.16 8.86
N ILE A 194 -24.91 0.45 7.93
CA ILE A 194 -24.59 1.13 6.67
C ILE A 194 -24.00 2.53 6.94
N PHE A 195 -24.57 3.27 7.89
CA PHE A 195 -24.08 4.60 8.26
C PHE A 195 -22.64 4.55 8.74
N VAL A 196 -22.37 3.70 9.74
CA VAL A 196 -21.06 3.62 10.39
C VAL A 196 -20.01 3.01 9.46
N ILE A 197 -20.34 1.95 8.71
CA ILE A 197 -19.42 1.35 7.72
C ILE A 197 -19.13 2.33 6.60
N GLY A 198 -20.15 3.01 6.06
CA GLY A 198 -19.99 4.01 5.01
C GLY A 198 -19.11 5.18 5.47
N GLY A 199 -19.33 5.69 6.68
CA GLY A 199 -18.52 6.73 7.28
C GLY A 199 -17.07 6.29 7.56
N TRP A 200 -16.89 5.07 8.08
CA TRP A 200 -15.56 4.52 8.33
C TRP A 200 -14.75 4.33 7.04
N ILE A 201 -15.34 3.75 5.98
CA ILE A 201 -14.69 3.61 4.67
C ILE A 201 -14.36 4.98 4.08
N THR A 202 -15.26 5.96 4.22
CA THR A 202 -15.03 7.33 3.75
C THR A 202 -13.83 7.97 4.46
N SER A 203 -13.76 7.84 5.78
CA SER A 203 -12.61 8.30 6.57
C SER A 203 -11.31 7.62 6.15
N LEU A 204 -11.34 6.28 5.98
CA LEU A 204 -10.18 5.53 5.52
C LEU A 204 -9.70 6.01 4.14
N CYS A 205 -10.61 6.31 3.21
CA CYS A 205 -10.23 6.85 1.91
C CYS A 205 -9.54 8.21 2.03
N ILE A 206 -10.02 9.09 2.93
CA ILE A 206 -9.42 10.39 3.21
C ILE A 206 -8.03 10.24 3.85
N HIS A 207 -7.88 9.28 4.77
CA HIS A 207 -6.63 8.93 5.41
C HIS A 207 -5.57 8.49 4.38
N GLU A 208 -5.87 7.49 3.55
CA GLU A 208 -4.96 7.00 2.52
C GLU A 208 -4.65 8.06 1.45
N PHE A 209 -5.64 8.89 1.10
CA PHE A 209 -5.42 10.02 0.21
C PHE A 209 -4.48 11.07 0.82
N GLY A 210 -4.53 11.28 2.14
CA GLY A 210 -3.60 12.16 2.85
C GLY A 210 -2.14 11.74 2.68
N HIS A 211 -1.86 10.44 2.85
CA HIS A 211 -0.54 9.86 2.58
C HIS A 211 -0.11 10.10 1.13
N ALA A 212 -0.96 9.73 0.17
CA ALA A 212 -0.66 9.85 -1.27
C ALA A 212 -0.44 11.30 -1.70
N LEU A 213 -1.28 12.24 -1.24
CA LEU A 213 -1.18 13.66 -1.55
C LEU A 213 0.13 14.24 -1.02
N THR A 214 0.46 13.95 0.23
CA THR A 214 1.68 14.46 0.85
C THR A 214 2.92 13.85 0.21
N ALA A 215 2.87 12.57 -0.20
CA ALA A 215 3.96 11.92 -0.91
C ALA A 215 4.19 12.56 -2.30
N TYR A 216 3.10 12.86 -3.02
CA TYR A 216 3.15 13.58 -4.28
C TYR A 216 3.78 14.97 -4.14
N LEU A 217 3.35 15.75 -3.15
CA LEU A 217 3.93 17.06 -2.84
C LEU A 217 5.42 16.94 -2.41
N GLY A 218 5.75 15.83 -1.75
CA GLY A 218 7.09 15.47 -1.31
C GLY A 218 8.04 15.01 -2.42
N GLY A 219 7.53 14.73 -3.63
CA GLY A 219 8.31 14.38 -4.80
C GLY A 219 8.03 12.98 -5.38
N ASP A 220 7.25 12.14 -4.68
CA ASP A 220 6.89 10.82 -5.17
C ASP A 220 5.77 10.91 -6.21
N GLN A 221 6.14 10.93 -7.49
CA GLN A 221 5.16 10.97 -8.58
C GLN A 221 4.49 9.60 -8.83
N SER A 222 5.04 8.51 -8.29
CA SER A 222 4.50 7.15 -8.53
C SER A 222 3.10 6.97 -7.95
N VAL A 223 2.75 7.70 -6.89
CA VAL A 223 1.41 7.66 -6.27
C VAL A 223 0.31 8.18 -7.20
N ARG A 224 0.65 9.12 -8.10
CA ARG A 224 -0.27 9.63 -9.12
C ARG A 224 -0.50 8.57 -10.19
N ASP A 225 0.57 7.96 -10.67
CA ASP A 225 0.54 6.93 -11.72
C ASP A 225 -0.18 5.65 -11.25
N ALA A 226 -0.07 5.32 -9.95
CA ALA A 226 -0.82 4.25 -9.30
C ALA A 226 -2.34 4.54 -9.19
N GLY A 227 -2.73 5.82 -9.27
CA GLY A 227 -4.11 6.28 -9.13
C GLY A 227 -4.57 6.48 -7.69
N TYR A 228 -3.65 6.60 -6.72
CA TYR A 228 -3.99 6.82 -5.30
C TYR A 228 -4.58 8.21 -5.03
N LEU A 229 -4.31 9.20 -5.89
CA LEU A 229 -4.87 10.55 -5.79
C LEU A 229 -6.35 10.68 -6.21
N THR A 230 -7.09 9.56 -6.28
CA THR A 230 -8.49 9.54 -6.77
C THR A 230 -9.52 9.21 -5.68
N LEU A 231 -9.12 9.08 -4.41
CA LEU A 231 -9.99 8.65 -3.30
C LEU A 231 -10.70 7.30 -3.55
N ASN A 232 -10.18 6.47 -4.45
CA ASN A 232 -10.83 5.23 -4.83
C ASN A 232 -10.47 4.08 -3.87
N PRO A 233 -11.43 3.55 -3.09
CA PRO A 233 -11.16 2.48 -2.12
C PRO A 233 -10.61 1.19 -2.75
N LEU A 234 -10.92 0.95 -4.04
CA LEU A 234 -10.51 -0.26 -4.75
C LEU A 234 -9.07 -0.21 -5.27
N ARG A 235 -8.44 0.97 -5.26
CA ARG A 235 -7.07 1.15 -5.76
C ARG A 235 -6.01 0.83 -4.71
N TYR A 236 -6.37 0.81 -3.43
CA TYR A 236 -5.46 0.51 -2.33
C TYR A 236 -5.04 -0.97 -2.34
N THR A 237 -3.89 -1.27 -1.72
CA THR A 237 -3.07 -2.44 -2.04
C THR A 237 -3.73 -3.80 -1.80
N HIS A 238 -4.54 -3.92 -0.75
CA HIS A 238 -5.29 -5.14 -0.45
C HIS A 238 -6.71 -4.81 0.04
N PRO A 239 -7.63 -4.37 -0.85
CA PRO A 239 -8.93 -3.81 -0.46
C PRO A 239 -9.75 -4.75 0.43
N VAL A 240 -9.67 -6.05 0.18
CA VAL A 240 -10.40 -7.07 0.95
C VAL A 240 -9.85 -7.17 2.37
N LEU A 241 -8.54 -7.41 2.55
CA LEU A 241 -7.96 -7.54 3.91
C LEU A 241 -8.07 -6.23 4.70
N SER A 242 -7.94 -5.11 3.99
CA SER A 242 -7.97 -3.74 4.52
C SER A 242 -9.34 -3.29 5.01
N ILE A 243 -10.41 -3.90 4.53
CA ILE A 243 -11.79 -3.58 4.90
C ILE A 243 -12.34 -4.70 5.78
N LEU A 244 -12.09 -5.96 5.43
CA LEU A 244 -12.64 -7.13 6.13
C LEU A 244 -12.08 -7.29 7.53
N LEU A 245 -10.76 -7.11 7.72
CA LEU A 245 -10.14 -7.29 9.04
C LEU A 245 -10.62 -6.22 10.04
N PRO A 246 -10.60 -4.91 9.73
CA PRO A 246 -11.15 -3.91 10.64
C PRO A 246 -12.65 -4.09 10.89
N LEU A 247 -13.43 -4.52 9.89
CA LEU A 247 -14.84 -4.83 10.10
C LEU A 247 -15.04 -6.03 11.02
N LEU A 248 -14.23 -7.08 10.90
CA LEU A 248 -14.30 -8.26 11.78
C LEU A 248 -13.99 -7.87 13.24
N PHE A 249 -12.97 -7.04 13.46
CA PHE A 249 -12.66 -6.51 14.79
C PHE A 249 -13.73 -5.55 15.30
N LEU A 250 -14.34 -4.76 14.42
CA LEU A 250 -15.49 -3.92 14.75
C LEU A 250 -16.68 -4.78 15.24
N PHE A 251 -16.96 -5.90 14.58
CA PHE A 251 -18.01 -6.84 14.97
C PHE A 251 -17.72 -7.59 16.28
N MET A 252 -16.44 -7.76 16.66
CA MET A 252 -16.04 -8.52 17.86
C MET A 252 -15.87 -7.68 19.13
N GLY A 253 -16.10 -6.36 19.09
CA GLY A 253 -15.94 -5.50 20.29
C GLY A 253 -15.01 -4.31 20.12
N GLY A 254 -14.56 -4.02 18.89
CA GLY A 254 -14.23 -2.67 18.45
C GLY A 254 -12.81 -2.20 18.71
N ILE A 255 -11.84 -2.65 17.91
CA ILE A 255 -10.63 -1.86 17.64
C ILE A 255 -10.69 -1.43 16.17
N GLY A 256 -10.64 -0.13 15.92
CA GLY A 256 -10.50 0.41 14.56
C GLY A 256 -9.10 0.11 14.04
N LEU A 257 -8.94 -1.01 13.33
CA LEU A 257 -7.67 -1.34 12.69
C LEU A 257 -7.49 -0.51 11.39
N PRO A 258 -6.26 -0.08 11.06
CA PRO A 258 -5.99 0.63 9.82
C PRO A 258 -6.23 -0.27 8.61
N GLY A 259 -6.67 0.35 7.53
CA GLY A 259 -6.82 -0.26 6.23
C GLY A 259 -5.51 -0.27 5.43
N GLY A 260 -5.63 -0.48 4.12
CA GLY A 260 -4.54 -0.93 3.28
C GLY A 260 -3.58 0.18 2.94
N ALA A 261 -2.32 -0.04 3.28
CA ALA A 261 -1.24 0.90 3.03
C ALA A 261 -1.15 1.29 1.54
N VAL A 262 -1.08 2.59 1.27
CA VAL A 262 -0.57 3.14 0.02
C VAL A 262 0.93 2.80 -0.11
N TYR A 263 1.35 2.32 -1.28
CA TYR A 263 2.78 2.18 -1.57
C TYR A 263 3.38 3.57 -1.82
N ILE A 264 4.25 3.99 -0.90
CA ILE A 264 5.03 5.22 -1.00
C ILE A 264 6.48 4.85 -1.28
N ASN A 265 7.13 5.57 -2.19
CA ASN A 265 8.56 5.44 -2.42
C ASN A 265 9.35 6.40 -1.53
N PRO A 266 10.04 5.91 -0.48
CA PRO A 266 10.76 6.79 0.44
C PRO A 266 11.95 7.49 -0.24
N TYR A 267 12.52 6.88 -1.28
CA TYR A 267 13.68 7.41 -2.01
C TYR A 267 13.32 8.56 -2.96
N ALA A 268 12.04 8.67 -3.36
CA ALA A 268 11.56 9.76 -4.20
C ALA A 268 11.26 11.05 -3.38
N LEU A 269 11.18 10.94 -2.06
CA LEU A 269 10.89 12.07 -1.17
C LEU A 269 12.12 12.94 -0.96
N LYS A 270 11.92 14.26 -0.94
CA LYS A 270 12.98 15.27 -0.87
C LYS A 270 13.91 15.15 0.35
N ASN A 271 13.38 14.80 1.52
CA ASN A 271 14.15 14.67 2.77
C ASN A 271 13.37 13.87 3.84
N ASP A 272 14.00 13.62 4.98
CA ASP A 272 13.40 12.86 6.10
C ASP A 272 12.20 13.56 6.74
N LEU A 273 12.14 14.90 6.72
CA LEU A 273 10.95 15.65 7.15
C LEU A 273 9.72 15.31 6.30
N TRP A 274 9.90 15.20 4.98
CA TRP A 274 8.82 14.77 4.08
C TRP A 274 8.36 13.35 4.38
N ARG A 275 9.27 12.44 4.77
CA ARG A 275 8.89 11.09 5.21
C ARG A 275 8.00 11.13 6.44
N SER A 276 8.36 11.93 7.44
CA SER A 276 7.53 12.13 8.65
C SER A 276 6.17 12.76 8.33
N PHE A 277 6.13 13.78 7.47
CA PHE A 277 4.87 14.42 7.08
C PHE A 277 3.95 13.48 6.31
N VAL A 278 4.52 12.64 5.43
CA VAL A 278 3.73 11.62 4.72
C VAL A 278 3.05 10.69 5.72
N SER A 279 3.77 10.16 6.72
CA SER A 279 3.16 9.33 7.76
C SER A 279 2.16 10.08 8.64
N ALA A 280 2.39 11.37 8.95
CA ALA A 280 1.43 12.17 9.71
C ALA A 280 0.15 12.49 8.93
N ALA A 281 0.20 12.50 7.59
CA ALA A 281 -0.91 12.96 6.76
C ALA A 281 -2.16 12.08 6.84
N GLY A 282 -2.01 10.76 7.00
CA GLY A 282 -3.13 9.85 7.22
C GLY A 282 -3.90 10.19 8.49
N PRO A 283 -3.27 10.15 9.67
CA PRO A 283 -3.88 10.57 10.94
C PRO A 283 -4.48 11.97 10.90
N LEU A 284 -3.82 12.93 10.22
CA LEU A 284 -4.38 14.27 10.00
C LEU A 284 -5.68 14.24 9.18
N GLY A 285 -5.75 13.41 8.14
CA GLY A 285 -6.98 13.17 7.37
C GLY A 285 -8.11 12.62 8.24
N THR A 286 -7.79 11.65 9.11
CA THR A 286 -8.74 11.12 10.11
C THR A 286 -9.20 12.21 11.10
N ILE A 287 -8.30 13.07 11.57
CA ILE A 287 -8.64 14.22 12.44
C ILE A 287 -9.61 15.16 11.73
N LEU A 288 -9.31 15.55 10.49
CA LEU A 288 -10.18 16.44 9.71
C LEU A 288 -11.58 15.86 9.53
N PHE A 289 -11.68 14.57 9.18
CA PHE A 289 -12.97 13.90 9.09
C PHE A 289 -13.70 13.85 10.44
N THR A 290 -12.98 13.57 11.52
CA THR A 290 -13.53 13.55 12.90
C THR A 290 -14.13 14.89 13.28
N ILE A 291 -13.41 16.00 13.02
CA ILE A 291 -13.89 17.36 13.29
C ILE A 291 -15.21 17.63 12.55
N CYS A 292 -15.34 17.18 11.29
CA CYS A 292 -16.55 17.34 10.48
C CYS A 292 -17.77 16.58 11.01
N ILE A 293 -17.59 15.51 11.79
CA ILE A 293 -18.71 14.70 12.31
C ILE A 293 -18.98 14.92 13.81
N VAL A 294 -17.99 15.40 14.57
CA VAL A 294 -18.11 15.53 16.03
C VAL A 294 -18.70 16.86 16.49
N TRP A 295 -18.69 17.89 15.64
CA TRP A 295 -19.17 19.24 15.99
C TRP A 295 -20.61 19.31 16.56
N PRO A 296 -21.58 18.43 16.22
CA PRO A 296 -22.90 18.46 16.86
C PRO A 296 -22.84 18.15 18.36
N PHE A 297 -21.89 17.31 18.80
CA PHE A 297 -21.70 16.99 20.22
C PHE A 297 -21.04 18.15 20.98
N PHE A 298 -20.12 18.87 20.35
CA PHE A 298 -19.54 20.08 20.94
C PHE A 298 -20.57 21.19 21.20
N LEU A 299 -21.62 21.26 20.38
CA LEU A 299 -22.71 22.23 20.53
C LEU A 299 -23.87 21.71 21.40
N ASP A 300 -23.74 20.53 22.01
CA ASP A 300 -24.78 19.86 22.79
C ASP A 300 -26.11 19.70 22.02
N TRP A 301 -26.03 19.44 20.71
CA TRP A 301 -27.21 19.21 19.88
C TRP A 301 -27.91 17.88 20.16
N THR A 302 -27.32 17.05 21.02
CA THR A 302 -27.98 15.89 21.61
C THR A 302 -29.23 16.26 22.40
N ALA A 303 -29.42 17.52 22.80
CA ALA A 303 -30.68 18.03 23.32
C ALA A 303 -31.86 17.91 22.32
N PHE A 304 -31.59 17.79 21.02
CA PHE A 304 -32.59 17.53 19.97
C PHE A 304 -32.81 16.03 19.71
N ALA A 305 -32.21 15.16 20.52
CA ALA A 305 -32.48 13.73 20.45
C ALA A 305 -33.90 13.41 20.95
N THR A 306 -34.59 12.59 20.18
CA THR A 306 -35.93 12.07 20.42
C THR A 306 -35.90 10.56 20.22
N GLU A 307 -36.95 9.86 20.63
CA GLU A 307 -37.05 8.41 20.37
C GLU A 307 -37.00 8.09 18.87
N ALA A 308 -37.49 9.00 18.01
CA ALA A 308 -37.50 8.80 16.57
C ALA A 308 -36.09 8.85 15.95
N ASN A 309 -35.25 9.81 16.34
CA ASN A 309 -33.92 10.01 15.73
C ASN A 309 -32.76 9.44 16.57
N ILE A 310 -33.05 8.66 17.63
CA ILE A 310 -32.02 8.08 18.50
C ILE A 310 -31.03 7.21 17.74
N GLY A 311 -31.48 6.52 16.69
CA GLY A 311 -30.63 5.72 15.81
C GLY A 311 -29.55 6.55 15.13
N PHE A 312 -29.89 7.75 14.64
CA PHE A 312 -28.93 8.67 14.02
C PHE A 312 -27.88 9.11 15.03
N TRP A 313 -28.31 9.57 16.21
CA TRP A 313 -27.41 10.04 17.26
C TRP A 313 -26.48 8.93 17.77
N SER A 314 -26.99 7.70 17.93
CA SER A 314 -26.18 6.53 18.28
C SER A 314 -25.15 6.20 17.21
N ALA A 315 -25.55 6.20 15.93
CA ALA A 315 -24.65 5.88 14.82
C ALA A 315 -23.54 6.92 14.65
N LEU A 316 -23.89 8.20 14.80
CA LEU A 316 -22.94 9.31 14.76
C LEU A 316 -21.96 9.27 15.94
N ALA A 317 -22.46 9.04 17.16
CA ALA A 317 -21.62 8.93 18.36
C ALA A 317 -20.65 7.76 18.23
N PHE A 318 -21.13 6.59 17.79
CA PHE A 318 -20.27 5.43 17.58
C PHE A 318 -19.26 5.64 16.44
N LEU A 319 -19.65 6.26 15.33
CA LEU A 319 -18.69 6.60 14.27
C LEU A 319 -17.59 7.52 14.81
N CYS A 320 -17.92 8.55 15.58
CA CYS A 320 -16.93 9.44 16.21
C CYS A 320 -16.00 8.65 17.16
N PHE A 321 -16.56 7.78 18.00
CA PHE A 321 -15.80 6.90 18.88
C PHE A 321 -14.81 6.01 18.11
N LEU A 322 -15.22 5.44 16.98
CA LEU A 322 -14.34 4.65 16.12
C LEU A 322 -13.23 5.49 15.48
N GLN A 323 -13.52 6.73 15.07
CA GLN A 323 -12.48 7.62 14.52
C GLN A 323 -11.44 7.99 15.58
N VAL A 324 -11.86 8.29 16.81
CA VAL A 324 -10.95 8.55 17.93
C VAL A 324 -10.08 7.32 18.20
N THR A 325 -10.69 6.14 18.28
CA THR A 325 -9.96 4.87 18.49
C THR A 325 -8.94 4.61 17.39
N ALA A 326 -9.34 4.76 16.12
CA ALA A 326 -8.46 4.57 14.96
C ALA A 326 -7.32 5.59 14.93
N LEU A 327 -7.58 6.85 15.31
CA LEU A 327 -6.56 7.88 15.43
C LEU A 327 -5.51 7.53 16.50
N PHE A 328 -5.97 7.18 17.70
CA PHE A 328 -5.09 6.77 18.80
C PHE A 328 -4.24 5.58 18.41
N PHE A 329 -4.85 4.55 17.81
CA PHE A 329 -4.14 3.37 17.36
C PHE A 329 -3.06 3.73 16.33
N ASN A 330 -3.40 4.50 15.30
CA ASN A 330 -2.42 4.88 14.27
C ASN A 330 -1.29 5.78 14.78
N LEU A 331 -1.51 6.55 15.85
CA LEU A 331 -0.46 7.40 16.45
C LEU A 331 0.48 6.65 17.39
N ILE A 332 0.24 5.37 17.70
CA ILE A 332 1.16 4.56 18.50
C ILE A 332 2.50 4.46 17.73
N PRO A 333 3.65 4.78 18.37
CA PRO A 333 4.96 4.77 17.72
C PRO A 333 5.54 3.35 17.57
N LEU A 334 4.73 2.41 17.06
CA LEU A 334 5.12 1.02 16.80
C LEU A 334 4.89 0.64 15.33
N PRO A 335 5.82 -0.05 14.65
CA PRO A 335 5.61 -0.50 13.29
C PRO A 335 4.47 -1.53 13.23
N PRO A 336 3.67 -1.55 12.15
CA PRO A 336 3.76 -0.74 10.93
C PRO A 336 2.94 0.57 10.98
N LEU A 337 2.55 1.04 12.16
CA LEU A 337 1.61 2.16 12.32
C LEU A 337 2.23 3.52 11.94
N ASP A 338 1.38 4.47 11.59
CA ASP A 338 1.80 5.80 11.14
C ASP A 338 2.63 6.56 12.17
N GLY A 339 2.32 6.41 13.45
CA GLY A 339 3.05 7.01 14.56
C GLY A 339 4.52 6.59 14.55
N PHE A 340 4.81 5.34 14.18
CA PHE A 340 6.18 4.91 13.96
C PHE A 340 6.77 5.56 12.72
N GLY A 341 6.02 5.63 11.61
CA GLY A 341 6.45 6.31 10.38
C GLY A 341 6.80 7.79 10.57
N ILE A 342 6.16 8.48 11.53
CA ILE A 342 6.49 9.86 11.90
C ILE A 342 7.90 9.95 12.50
N VAL A 343 8.27 9.02 13.39
CA VAL A 343 9.57 9.04 14.09
C VAL A 343 10.68 8.26 13.39
N ALA A 344 10.32 7.28 12.54
CA ALA A 344 11.25 6.36 11.90
C ALA A 344 12.36 7.02 11.06
N PRO A 345 12.14 8.12 10.33
CA PRO A 345 13.20 8.78 9.56
C PRO A 345 14.36 9.30 10.43
N TRP A 346 14.10 9.55 11.72
CA TRP A 346 15.07 10.09 12.68
C TRP A 346 15.81 8.99 13.45
N LEU A 347 15.44 7.73 13.26
CA LEU A 347 16.10 6.58 13.88
C LEU A 347 17.30 6.13 13.04
N PRO A 348 18.34 5.55 13.67
CA PRO A 348 19.41 4.87 12.96
C PRO A 348 18.88 3.82 11.99
N GLU A 349 19.48 3.73 10.80
CA GLU A 349 19.05 2.83 9.72
C GLU A 349 18.88 1.38 10.19
N THR A 350 19.81 0.90 11.03
CA THR A 350 19.81 -0.47 11.57
C THR A 350 18.58 -0.75 12.43
N ILE A 351 18.19 0.20 13.29
CA ILE A 351 17.02 0.09 14.16
C ILE A 351 15.75 0.13 13.30
N ARG A 352 15.69 1.06 12.34
CA ARG A 352 14.55 1.20 11.43
C ARG A 352 14.30 -0.07 10.61
N MET A 353 15.35 -0.62 10.01
CA MET A 353 15.29 -1.85 9.22
C MET A 353 14.85 -3.05 10.06
N GLN A 354 15.36 -3.18 11.29
CA GLN A 354 14.92 -4.25 12.21
C GLN A 354 13.46 -4.07 12.64
N ALA A 355 13.06 -2.84 12.96
CA ALA A 355 11.68 -2.52 13.36
C ALA A 355 10.69 -2.88 12.24
N TYR A 356 10.96 -2.52 10.98
CA TYR A 356 10.12 -2.91 9.86
C TYR A 356 10.08 -4.42 9.62
N ARG A 357 11.21 -5.12 9.79
CA ARG A 357 11.27 -6.60 9.66
C ARG A 357 10.33 -7.30 10.64
N PHE A 358 10.20 -6.80 11.86
CA PHE A 358 9.33 -7.37 12.89
C PHE A 358 7.94 -6.71 12.95
N GLY A 359 7.61 -5.78 12.05
CA GLY A 359 6.39 -4.97 12.12
C GLY A 359 5.11 -5.78 12.29
N ASN A 360 4.91 -6.84 11.50
CA ASN A 360 3.72 -7.67 11.61
C ASN A 360 3.62 -8.40 12.96
N VAL A 361 4.76 -8.84 13.51
CA VAL A 361 4.80 -9.50 14.83
C VAL A 361 4.52 -8.50 15.95
N ILE A 362 5.08 -7.30 15.84
CA ILE A 362 4.83 -6.19 16.78
C ILE A 362 3.36 -5.80 16.77
N LEU A 363 2.73 -5.70 15.58
CA LEU A 363 1.30 -5.42 15.44
C LEU A 363 0.42 -6.51 16.10
N LEU A 364 0.73 -7.79 15.84
CA LEU A 364 -0.03 -8.89 16.45
C LEU A 364 0.13 -8.92 17.97
N LEU A 365 1.33 -8.66 18.49
CA LEU A 365 1.58 -8.55 19.92
C LEU A 365 0.82 -7.36 20.53
N LEU A 366 0.81 -6.20 19.85
CA LEU A 366 0.04 -5.03 20.28
C LEU A 366 -1.45 -5.36 20.36
N ILE A 367 -2.02 -5.97 19.32
CA ILE A 367 -3.44 -6.38 19.31
C ILE A 367 -3.71 -7.35 20.46
N PHE A 368 -2.82 -8.33 20.70
CA PHE A 368 -2.96 -9.26 21.82
C PHE A 368 -2.94 -8.52 23.18
N LEU A 369 -2.00 -7.60 23.38
CA LEU A 369 -1.90 -6.81 24.61
C LEU A 369 -3.11 -5.91 24.83
N LEU A 370 -3.68 -5.35 23.76
CA LEU A 370 -4.91 -4.55 23.84
C LEU A 370 -6.15 -5.41 24.12
N TRP A 371 -6.15 -6.70 23.76
CA TRP A 371 -7.27 -7.61 23.99
C TRP A 371 -7.25 -8.27 25.36
N GLN A 372 -6.07 -8.58 25.91
CA GLN A 372 -5.91 -9.41 27.11
C GLN A 372 -6.63 -8.88 28.36
N GLY A 373 -6.94 -7.58 28.44
CA GLY A 373 -7.57 -6.96 29.61
C GLY A 373 -6.56 -6.69 30.72
N GLY A 374 -5.32 -6.34 30.34
CA GLY A 374 -4.25 -5.98 31.28
C GLY A 374 -4.03 -4.47 31.39
N PRO A 375 -2.96 -4.03 32.08
CA PRO A 375 -2.67 -2.61 32.28
C PRO A 375 -2.54 -1.79 30.99
N VAL A 376 -2.06 -2.42 29.91
CA VAL A 376 -1.96 -1.79 28.58
C VAL A 376 -3.35 -1.55 27.98
N THR A 377 -4.25 -2.53 28.11
CA THR A 377 -5.67 -2.40 27.72
C THR A 377 -6.32 -1.26 28.48
N ASP A 378 -6.18 -1.24 29.81
CA ASP A 378 -6.80 -0.24 30.67
C ASP A 378 -6.29 1.17 30.37
N ALA A 379 -4.97 1.33 30.20
CA ALA A 379 -4.37 2.61 29.84
C ALA A 379 -4.89 3.10 28.48
N PHE A 380 -4.94 2.23 27.47
CA PHE A 380 -5.45 2.58 26.14
C PHE A 380 -6.91 3.04 26.17
N TRP A 381 -7.79 2.28 26.82
CA TRP A 381 -9.21 2.63 26.93
C TRP A 381 -9.46 3.86 27.80
N THR A 382 -8.68 4.05 28.86
CA THR A 382 -8.79 5.24 29.73
C THR A 382 -8.49 6.51 28.93
N GLU A 383 -7.46 6.50 28.09
CA GLU A 383 -7.12 7.65 27.24
C GLU A 383 -8.17 7.89 26.15
N ILE A 384 -8.70 6.84 25.53
CA ILE A 384 -9.81 6.96 24.56
C ILE A 384 -11.03 7.58 25.24
N ILE A 385 -11.48 7.05 26.38
CA ILE A 385 -12.65 7.55 27.10
C ILE A 385 -12.44 9.01 27.50
N ARG A 386 -11.24 9.37 28.00
CA ARG A 386 -10.91 10.77 28.33
C ARG A 386 -11.10 11.71 27.14
N VAL A 387 -10.67 11.31 25.94
CA VAL A 387 -10.86 12.13 24.73
C VAL A 387 -12.31 12.14 24.28
N VAL A 388 -13.00 11.01 24.32
CA VAL A 388 -14.43 10.91 23.97
C VAL A 388 -15.27 11.84 24.87
N ASP A 389 -14.98 11.86 26.17
CA ASP A 389 -15.59 12.77 27.14
C ASP A 389 -15.23 14.24 26.85
N LEU A 390 -13.97 14.54 26.52
CA LEU A 390 -13.53 15.89 26.12
C LEU A 390 -14.26 16.40 24.87
N LEU A 391 -14.61 15.50 23.96
CA LEU A 391 -15.37 15.79 22.74
C LEU A 391 -16.90 15.82 22.99
N ASN A 392 -17.35 15.64 24.24
CA ASN A 392 -18.76 15.55 24.64
C ASN A 392 -19.54 14.44 23.91
N ILE A 393 -18.89 13.38 23.47
CA ILE A 393 -19.55 12.27 22.78
C ILE A 393 -20.23 11.39 23.84
N PRO A 394 -21.57 11.20 23.83
CA PRO A 394 -22.24 10.46 24.88
C PRO A 394 -21.96 8.96 24.80
N LEU A 395 -21.23 8.42 25.77
CA LEU A 395 -20.95 6.97 25.87
C LEU A 395 -22.21 6.07 25.87
N PRO A 396 -23.36 6.47 26.46
CA PRO A 396 -24.58 5.67 26.35
C PRO A 396 -25.05 5.49 24.89
N LEU A 397 -24.90 6.52 24.05
CA LEU A 397 -25.26 6.45 22.63
C LEU A 397 -24.30 5.55 21.84
N VAL A 398 -23.01 5.58 22.20
CA VAL A 398 -22.01 4.65 21.68
C VAL A 398 -22.41 3.20 21.99
N GLY A 399 -22.86 2.93 23.22
CA GLY A 399 -23.37 1.62 23.63
C GLY A 399 -24.56 1.15 22.80
N VAL A 400 -25.56 2.02 22.59
CA VAL A 400 -26.75 1.70 21.77
C VAL A 400 -26.37 1.28 20.34
N ALA A 401 -25.48 2.01 19.69
CA ALA A 401 -25.04 1.64 18.34
C ALA A 401 -24.17 0.37 18.34
N MET A 402 -23.37 0.14 19.38
CA MET A 402 -22.60 -1.09 19.53
C MET A 402 -23.51 -2.32 19.64
N ASP A 403 -24.65 -2.20 20.33
CA ASP A 403 -25.65 -3.28 20.41
C ASP A 403 -26.31 -3.58 19.05
N TYR A 404 -26.43 -2.58 18.17
CA TYR A 404 -26.86 -2.81 16.79
C TYR A 404 -25.79 -3.48 15.91
N PHE A 405 -24.52 -3.40 16.30
CA PHE A 405 -23.39 -4.00 15.58
C PHE A 405 -23.06 -5.42 16.05
N ARG A 406 -23.32 -5.76 17.31
CA ARG A 406 -23.06 -7.11 17.83
C ARG A 406 -24.08 -8.10 17.25
N ILE A 407 -23.58 -9.16 16.62
CA ILE A 407 -24.39 -10.23 16.00
C ILE A 407 -24.81 -11.29 17.04
N PHE A 408 -24.31 -11.21 18.28
CA PHE A 408 -24.57 -12.16 19.37
C PHE A 408 -24.89 -11.47 20.68
#